data_AF-A0A3A0FXM6-F1
#
_entry.id   AF-A0A3A0FXM6-F1
#
_cell.length_a   1.000
_cell.length_b   1.000
_cell.length_c   1.000
_cell.angle_alpha   90.00
_cell.angle_beta   90.00
_cell.angle_gamma   90.00
#
_symmetry.space_group_name_H-M   'P 1'
#
loop_
_entity.id
_entity.type
_entity.pdbx_description
1 polymer ?
#
loop_
_entity_poly.entity_id
_entity_poly.type
_entity_poly.pdbx_seq_one_letter_code
_entity_poly.pdbx_strand_id
1 'polypeptide(L)'
;GSRPAWARLAGARAPDAAVLWLGAADLAGLETIAADGPPLYLSSSLAGPCEQALPRPLWARGRCVQQSALPDAAARRQPVEAWLRAKGVDVAVDALVLDTHFAIRTFGETLSHVVQNFSQPYLIEKLEHRIEASVTPSSRPRLALGAGQRFASKGAYIVRPADGAGVEAETSWIVP
;
A
#
# COMPACT_ATOMS: atom_id res chain seq x y z
N GLY A 1 -21.06 -2.59 -26.66
CA GLY A 1 -20.85 -2.60 -25.20
C GLY A 1 -21.08 -1.20 -24.66
N SER A 2 -21.84 -1.04 -23.58
CA SER A 2 -22.08 0.26 -22.97
C SER A 2 -20.79 0.81 -22.34
N ARG A 3 -20.48 2.09 -22.57
CA ARG A 3 -19.35 2.76 -21.92
C ARG A 3 -19.51 2.71 -20.39
N PRO A 4 -18.44 2.41 -19.62
CA PRO A 4 -18.50 2.40 -18.16
C PRO A 4 -18.86 3.79 -17.60
N ALA A 5 -19.47 3.81 -16.41
CA ALA A 5 -20.03 5.03 -15.82
C ALA A 5 -18.98 6.15 -15.62
N TRP A 6 -17.76 5.79 -15.25
CA TRP A 6 -16.65 6.74 -15.08
C TRP A 6 -16.27 7.46 -16.38
N ALA A 7 -16.35 6.77 -17.53
CA ALA A 7 -16.00 7.36 -18.83
C ALA A 7 -17.00 8.46 -19.25
N ARG A 8 -18.27 8.33 -18.86
CA ARG A 8 -19.30 9.36 -19.08
C ARG A 8 -19.06 10.60 -18.20
N LEU A 9 -18.67 10.38 -16.94
CA LEU A 9 -18.40 11.47 -15.99
C LEU A 9 -17.17 12.28 -16.39
N ALA A 10 -16.10 11.62 -16.85
CA ALA A 10 -14.88 12.29 -17.31
C ALA A 10 -15.10 13.19 -18.54
N GLY A 11 -16.06 12.85 -19.42
CA GLY A 11 -16.40 13.66 -20.58
C GLY A 11 -17.36 14.82 -20.29
N ALA A 12 -18.14 14.76 -19.21
CA ALA A 12 -19.19 15.74 -18.92
C ALA A 12 -18.72 16.98 -18.14
N ARG A 13 -17.61 16.85 -17.42
CA ARG A 13 -16.96 17.94 -16.67
C ARG A 13 -15.52 17.90 -17.08
N ALA A 14 -15.00 18.92 -17.76
CA ALA A 14 -13.57 19.05 -18.08
C ALA A 14 -12.80 19.20 -16.75
N PRO A 15 -12.28 18.12 -16.15
CA PRO A 15 -11.77 18.17 -14.78
C PRO A 15 -10.27 18.47 -14.81
N ASP A 16 -9.75 19.14 -13.76
CA ASP A 16 -8.30 19.35 -13.63
C ASP A 16 -7.55 18.04 -13.32
N ALA A 17 -8.24 17.05 -12.76
CA ALA A 17 -7.73 15.70 -12.50
C ALA A 17 -8.86 14.67 -12.49
N ALA A 18 -8.57 13.43 -12.88
CA ALA A 18 -9.46 12.29 -12.75
C ALA A 18 -8.92 11.31 -11.70
N VAL A 19 -9.73 10.97 -10.70
CA VAL A 19 -9.38 9.98 -9.66
C VAL A 19 -10.33 8.80 -9.79
N LEU A 20 -9.80 7.63 -10.15
CA LEU A 20 -10.56 6.40 -10.26
C LEU A 20 -10.16 5.46 -9.12
N TRP A 21 -10.93 5.53 -8.03
CA TRP A 21 -10.74 4.68 -6.86
C TRP A 21 -11.49 3.35 -7.01
N LEU A 22 -11.15 2.62 -8.08
CA LEU A 22 -11.91 1.47 -8.58
C LEU A 22 -11.07 0.19 -8.59
N GLY A 23 -11.76 -0.94 -8.51
CA GLY A 23 -11.14 -2.26 -8.66
C GLY A 23 -10.77 -2.56 -10.12
N ALA A 24 -9.88 -3.53 -10.33
CA ALA A 24 -9.41 -3.91 -11.68
C ALA A 24 -10.54 -4.22 -12.68
N ALA A 25 -11.62 -4.87 -12.23
CA ALA A 25 -12.77 -5.20 -13.08
C ALA A 25 -13.51 -3.96 -13.61
N ASP A 26 -13.61 -2.91 -12.79
CA ASP A 26 -14.31 -1.66 -13.15
C ASP A 26 -13.44 -0.72 -14.00
N LEU A 27 -12.15 -1.01 -14.10
CA LEU A 27 -11.19 -0.33 -14.96
C LEU A 27 -11.12 -0.92 -16.38
N ALA A 28 -11.90 -1.96 -16.68
CA ALA A 28 -12.03 -2.46 -18.04
C ALA A 28 -12.43 -1.33 -19.00
N GLY A 29 -11.72 -1.18 -20.12
CA GLY A 29 -11.97 -0.11 -21.09
C GLY A 29 -11.14 1.15 -20.87
N LEU A 30 -10.20 1.19 -19.90
CA LEU A 30 -9.24 2.28 -19.75
C LEU A 30 -8.47 2.56 -21.06
N GLU A 31 -8.22 1.54 -21.87
CA GLU A 31 -7.59 1.63 -23.19
C GLU A 31 -8.37 2.50 -24.19
N THR A 32 -9.66 2.74 -23.94
CA THR A 32 -10.52 3.56 -24.79
C THR A 32 -10.47 5.05 -24.44
N ILE A 33 -9.81 5.43 -23.35
CA ILE A 33 -9.60 6.84 -23.00
C ILE A 33 -8.52 7.42 -23.92
N ALA A 34 -8.72 8.68 -24.34
CA ALA A 34 -7.69 9.44 -25.03
C ALA A 34 -6.37 9.45 -24.24
N ALA A 35 -5.25 9.36 -24.96
CA ALA A 35 -3.92 9.46 -24.38
C ALA A 35 -3.72 10.82 -23.70
N ASP A 36 -4.20 11.88 -24.33
CA ASP A 36 -4.20 13.24 -23.79
C ASP A 36 -5.37 13.48 -22.83
N GLY A 37 -5.18 14.41 -21.91
CA GLY A 37 -6.19 14.78 -20.92
C GLY A 37 -5.57 15.13 -19.57
N PRO A 38 -6.41 15.35 -18.54
CA PRO A 38 -5.94 15.66 -17.21
C PRO A 38 -5.21 14.46 -16.56
N PRO A 39 -4.39 14.68 -15.53
CA PRO A 39 -3.80 13.60 -14.74
C PRO A 39 -4.83 12.57 -14.29
N LEU A 40 -4.45 11.29 -14.36
CA LEU A 40 -5.29 10.16 -13.98
C LEU A 40 -4.67 9.46 -12.77
N TYR A 41 -5.39 9.36 -11.67
CA TYR A 41 -4.95 8.69 -10.45
C TYR A 41 -5.75 7.41 -10.21
N LEU A 42 -5.05 6.30 -10.02
CA LEU A 42 -5.62 5.01 -9.62
C LEU A 42 -5.20 4.64 -8.19
N SER A 43 -5.94 3.74 -7.55
CA SER A 43 -5.52 3.13 -6.28
C SER A 43 -4.78 1.81 -6.53
N SER A 44 -3.50 1.71 -6.16
CA SER A 44 -2.74 0.46 -6.37
C SER A 44 -3.30 -0.71 -5.58
N SER A 45 -3.97 -0.47 -4.45
CA SER A 45 -4.56 -1.54 -3.62
C SER A 45 -5.88 -2.09 -4.17
N LEU A 46 -6.56 -1.33 -5.05
CA LEU A 46 -7.80 -1.76 -5.69
C LEU A 46 -7.57 -2.21 -7.13
N ALA A 47 -6.76 -1.47 -7.88
CA ALA A 47 -6.48 -1.70 -9.29
C ALA A 47 -5.40 -2.77 -9.53
N GLY A 48 -4.55 -3.03 -8.54
CA GLY A 48 -3.36 -3.86 -8.69
C GLY A 48 -2.10 -3.04 -9.01
N PRO A 49 -0.99 -3.71 -9.41
CA PRO A 49 0.27 -3.05 -9.72
C PRO A 49 0.09 -1.96 -10.79
N CYS A 50 0.70 -0.79 -10.58
CA CYS A 50 0.38 0.40 -11.37
C CYS A 50 0.67 0.23 -12.86
N GLU A 51 1.81 -0.39 -13.18
CA GLU A 51 2.26 -0.69 -14.53
C GLU A 51 1.38 -1.72 -15.26
N GLN A 52 0.59 -2.50 -14.51
CA GLN A 52 -0.38 -3.46 -15.04
C GLN A 52 -1.77 -2.83 -15.16
N ALA A 53 -2.15 -1.99 -14.19
CA ALA A 53 -3.44 -1.31 -14.16
C ALA A 53 -3.56 -0.19 -15.19
N LEU A 54 -2.47 0.49 -15.54
CA LEU A 54 -2.44 1.55 -16.53
C LEU A 54 -2.00 1.03 -17.91
N PRO A 55 -2.85 1.13 -18.95
CA PRO A 55 -2.43 0.92 -20.33
C PRO A 55 -1.30 1.88 -20.74
N ARG A 56 -0.35 1.39 -21.54
CA ARG A 56 0.83 2.16 -21.97
C ARG A 56 0.53 3.56 -22.54
N PRO A 57 -0.52 3.77 -23.37
CA PRO A 57 -0.88 5.10 -23.86
C PRO A 57 -1.20 6.12 -22.76
N LEU A 58 -1.57 5.66 -21.57
CA LEU A 58 -1.91 6.52 -20.44
C LEU A 58 -0.73 6.79 -19.49
N TRP A 59 0.43 6.16 -19.67
CA TRP A 59 1.55 6.27 -18.73
C TRP A 59 2.07 7.71 -18.55
N ALA A 60 1.99 8.55 -19.59
CA ALA A 60 2.43 9.94 -19.53
C ALA A 60 1.70 10.75 -18.44
N ARG A 61 0.39 10.53 -18.28
CA ARG A 61 -0.48 11.24 -17.33
C ARG A 61 -1.06 10.37 -16.21
N GLY A 62 -0.82 9.07 -16.27
CA GLY A 62 -1.32 8.07 -15.34
C GLY A 62 -0.41 7.92 -14.12
N ARG A 63 -1.00 7.94 -12.94
CA ARG A 63 -0.36 7.80 -11.64
C ARG A 63 -1.13 6.82 -10.79
N CYS A 64 -0.46 6.18 -9.84
CA CYS A 64 -1.13 5.37 -8.83
C CYS A 64 -0.76 5.83 -7.43
N VAL A 65 -1.73 5.77 -6.53
CA VAL A 65 -1.55 6.00 -5.10
C VAL A 65 -1.17 4.67 -4.47
N GLN A 66 0.05 4.60 -3.95
CA GLN A 66 0.63 3.37 -3.42
C GLN A 66 0.96 3.51 -1.94
N GLN A 67 0.35 2.66 -1.11
CA GLN A 67 0.54 2.63 0.35
C GLN A 67 1.56 1.57 0.81
N SER A 68 2.04 0.75 -0.13
CA SER A 68 3.09 -0.24 0.11
C SER A 68 4.47 0.36 -0.13
N ALA A 69 5.48 -0.26 0.49
CA ALA A 69 6.87 0.07 0.22
C ALA A 69 7.19 -0.04 -1.28
N LEU A 70 7.97 0.92 -1.80
CA LEU A 70 8.55 0.90 -3.15
C LEU A 70 9.65 -0.16 -3.26
N PRO A 71 10.12 -0.52 -4.47
CA PRO A 71 10.92 -1.72 -4.71
C PRO A 71 12.23 -1.79 -3.90
N ASP A 72 12.12 -2.37 -2.70
CA ASP A 72 12.92 -3.51 -2.24
C ASP A 72 12.01 -4.42 -1.38
N ALA A 73 10.90 -4.86 -2.00
CA ALA A 73 9.98 -5.80 -1.36
C ALA A 73 10.68 -7.11 -0.99
N ALA A 74 11.73 -7.50 -1.74
CA ALA A 74 12.49 -8.71 -1.49
C ALA A 74 13.21 -8.64 -0.13
N ALA A 75 13.97 -7.58 0.17
CA ALA A 75 14.67 -7.46 1.45
C ALA A 75 13.71 -7.46 2.67
N ARG A 76 12.48 -6.95 2.49
CA ARG A 76 11.45 -6.99 3.54
C ARG A 76 10.82 -8.37 3.70
N ARG A 77 10.67 -9.13 2.60
CA ARG A 77 10.05 -10.47 2.61
C ARG A 77 11.00 -11.56 3.11
N GLN A 78 12.27 -11.53 2.71
CA GLN A 78 13.22 -12.60 2.99
C GLN A 78 13.31 -13.02 4.47
N PRO A 79 13.38 -12.11 5.46
CA PRO A 79 13.41 -12.51 6.86
C PRO A 79 12.13 -13.23 7.30
N VAL A 80 10.98 -12.80 6.80
CA VAL A 80 9.67 -13.38 7.11
C VAL A 80 9.51 -14.74 6.44
N GLU A 81 9.91 -14.87 5.18
CA GLU A 81 9.95 -16.15 4.45
C GLU A 81 10.83 -17.18 5.17
N ALA A 82 12.03 -16.77 5.61
CA ALA A 82 12.94 -17.63 6.35
C ALA A 82 12.32 -18.08 7.69
N TRP A 83 11.66 -17.18 8.41
CA TRP A 83 10.99 -17.50 9.66
C TRP A 83 9.82 -18.48 9.47
N LEU A 84 8.95 -18.24 8.48
CA LEU A 84 7.81 -19.11 8.16
C LEU A 84 8.27 -20.51 7.76
N ARG A 85 9.29 -20.61 6.91
CA ARG A 85 9.91 -21.89 6.52
C ARG A 85 10.45 -22.64 7.73
N ALA A 86 11.14 -21.95 8.64
CA ALA A 86 11.65 -22.55 9.87
C ALA A 86 10.53 -23.05 10.82
N LYS A 87 9.31 -22.55 10.67
CA LYS A 87 8.11 -23.00 11.38
C LYS A 87 7.31 -24.06 10.61
N GLY A 88 7.75 -24.49 9.43
CA GLY A 88 7.04 -25.44 8.59
C GLY A 88 5.75 -24.87 8.00
N VAL A 89 5.63 -23.54 7.88
CA VAL A 89 4.48 -22.86 7.31
C VAL A 89 4.77 -22.56 5.83
N ASP A 90 4.01 -23.21 4.94
CA ASP A 90 4.11 -23.01 3.50
C ASP A 90 3.03 -22.02 3.01
N VAL A 91 3.40 -20.75 2.91
CA VAL A 91 2.52 -19.67 2.44
C VAL A 91 3.32 -18.64 1.65
N ALA A 92 2.73 -18.11 0.58
CA ALA A 92 3.30 -17.01 -0.17
C ALA A 92 3.34 -15.73 0.70
N VAL A 93 4.48 -15.06 0.75
CA VAL A 93 4.64 -13.84 1.57
C VAL A 93 4.19 -12.62 0.77
N ASP A 94 2.89 -12.37 0.81
CA ASP A 94 2.27 -11.16 0.31
C ASP A 94 2.19 -10.06 1.38
N ALA A 95 1.53 -8.95 1.05
CA ALA A 95 1.37 -7.83 1.99
C ALA A 95 0.57 -8.23 3.25
N LEU A 96 -0.43 -9.11 3.11
CA LEU A 96 -1.26 -9.57 4.22
C LEU A 96 -0.43 -10.41 5.19
N VAL A 97 0.37 -11.35 4.67
CA VAL A 97 1.25 -12.19 5.49
C VAL A 97 2.33 -11.36 6.18
N LEU A 98 2.94 -10.40 5.46
CA LEU A 98 3.92 -9.48 6.04
C LEU A 98 3.34 -8.68 7.22
N ASP A 99 2.18 -8.06 7.01
CA ASP A 99 1.54 -7.24 8.04
C ASP A 99 1.04 -8.07 9.22
N THR A 100 0.59 -9.31 8.96
CA THR A 100 0.17 -10.25 10.00
C THR A 100 1.36 -10.68 10.85
N HIS A 101 2.47 -11.07 10.22
CA HIS A 101 3.71 -11.39 10.92
C HIS A 101 4.20 -10.19 11.75
N PHE A 102 4.19 -8.98 11.16
CA PHE A 102 4.52 -7.75 11.88
C PHE A 102 3.67 -7.56 13.14
N ALA A 103 2.33 -7.67 13.02
CA ALA A 103 1.41 -7.46 14.11
C ALA A 103 1.63 -8.48 15.25
N ILE A 104 1.70 -9.77 14.91
CA ILE A 104 1.88 -10.84 15.90
C ILE A 104 3.23 -10.73 16.60
N ARG A 105 4.30 -10.48 15.84
CA ARG A 105 5.64 -10.37 16.40
C ARG A 105 5.77 -9.15 17.32
N THR A 106 5.32 -7.99 16.85
CA THR A 106 5.35 -6.75 17.63
C THR A 106 4.50 -6.88 18.90
N PHE A 107 3.34 -7.53 18.82
CA PHE A 107 2.49 -7.80 19.98
C PHE A 107 3.15 -8.76 20.97
N GLY A 108 3.67 -9.90 20.50
CA GLY A 108 4.32 -10.91 21.34
C GLY A 108 5.56 -10.36 22.04
N GLU A 109 6.39 -9.60 21.32
CA GLU A 109 7.50 -8.86 21.90
C GLU A 109 6.98 -7.86 22.93
N THR A 110 5.92 -7.09 22.65
CA THR A 110 5.36 -6.15 23.64
C THR A 110 4.96 -6.86 24.91
N LEU A 111 4.20 -7.95 24.78
CA LEU A 111 3.73 -8.77 25.89
C LEU A 111 4.87 -9.28 26.78
N SER A 112 6.02 -9.68 26.20
CA SER A 112 7.17 -10.17 26.96
C SER A 112 7.86 -9.09 27.81
N HIS A 113 7.54 -7.80 27.62
CA HIS A 113 8.07 -6.70 28.44
C HIS A 113 7.06 -6.10 29.43
N VAL A 114 5.80 -6.52 29.38
CA VAL A 114 4.74 -6.04 30.30
C VAL A 114 4.56 -6.96 31.51
N VAL A 115 5.47 -7.94 31.68
CA VAL A 115 5.39 -8.98 32.71
C VAL A 115 5.30 -8.33 34.10
N GLN A 116 4.39 -8.84 34.94
CA GLN A 116 4.07 -8.36 36.30
C GLN A 116 3.18 -7.11 36.41
N ASN A 117 2.93 -6.35 35.33
CA ASN A 117 2.04 -5.18 35.34
C ASN A 117 0.99 -5.26 34.23
N PHE A 118 0.11 -6.26 34.30
CA PHE A 118 -0.91 -6.47 33.27
C PHE A 118 -2.04 -5.42 33.36
N SER A 119 -1.99 -4.46 32.46
CA SER A 119 -3.02 -3.45 32.25
C SER A 119 -3.16 -3.18 30.76
N GLN A 120 -4.39 -3.12 30.26
CA GLN A 120 -4.65 -2.81 28.85
C GLN A 120 -4.08 -1.43 28.46
N PRO A 121 -4.31 -0.34 29.21
CA PRO A 121 -3.68 0.96 28.93
C PRO A 121 -2.15 0.88 28.83
N TYR A 122 -1.51 0.15 29.74
CA TYR A 122 -0.05 0.04 29.77
C TYR A 122 0.48 -0.79 28.59
N LEU A 123 -0.22 -1.86 28.21
CA LEU A 123 0.08 -2.63 27.01
C LEU A 123 -0.03 -1.77 25.73
N ILE A 124 -1.07 -0.94 25.63
CA ILE A 124 -1.28 -0.03 24.49
C ILE A 124 -0.14 0.99 24.41
N GLU A 125 0.21 1.64 25.52
CA GLU A 125 1.32 2.60 25.58
C GLU A 125 2.64 1.97 25.11
N LYS A 126 2.93 0.73 25.54
CA LYS A 126 4.14 0.01 25.12
C LYS A 126 4.11 -0.36 23.64
N LEU A 127 2.93 -0.72 23.12
CA LEU A 127 2.76 -1.02 21.70
C LEU A 127 2.96 0.22 20.83
N GLU A 128 2.41 1.37 21.23
CA GLU A 128 2.58 2.67 20.57
C GLU A 128 4.07 3.02 20.42
N HIS A 129 4.82 2.95 21.53
CA HIS A 129 6.26 3.19 21.53
C HIS A 129 7.03 2.19 20.65
N ARG A 130 6.64 0.91 20.65
CA ARG A 130 7.37 -0.12 19.92
C ARG A 130 7.12 -0.10 18.42
N ILE A 131 5.91 0.22 17.97
CA ILE A 131 5.60 0.27 16.54
C ILE A 131 6.55 1.23 15.81
N GLU A 132 6.86 2.37 16.43
CA GLU A 132 7.78 3.37 15.87
C GLU A 132 9.24 2.91 15.82
N ALA A 133 9.67 2.07 16.78
CA ALA A 133 11.03 1.55 16.89
C ALA A 133 11.21 0.13 16.32
N SER A 134 10.17 -0.47 15.73
CA SER A 134 10.19 -1.88 15.34
C SER A 134 11.10 -2.11 14.14
N VAL A 135 12.00 -3.07 14.27
CA VAL A 135 12.81 -3.60 13.16
C VAL A 135 12.11 -4.74 12.41
N THR A 136 10.92 -5.14 12.86
CA THR A 136 10.16 -6.21 12.21
C THR A 136 9.68 -5.72 10.85
N PRO A 137 9.94 -6.45 9.75
CA PRO A 137 9.48 -6.05 8.44
C PRO A 137 7.96 -5.98 8.36
N SER A 138 7.44 -4.95 7.67
CA SER A 138 6.05 -4.84 7.26
C SER A 138 5.97 -4.44 5.79
N SER A 139 4.78 -4.58 5.18
CA SER A 139 4.57 -4.09 3.81
C SER A 139 4.51 -2.56 3.72
N ARG A 140 4.49 -1.85 4.86
CA ARG A 140 4.35 -0.39 4.96
C ARG A 140 5.73 0.22 5.20
N PRO A 141 6.09 1.30 4.49
CA PRO A 141 7.43 1.87 4.61
C PRO A 141 7.61 2.63 5.92
N ARG A 142 6.54 3.23 6.46
CA ARG A 142 6.53 3.99 7.71
C ARG A 142 5.35 3.56 8.58
N LEU A 143 5.65 3.25 9.84
CA LEU A 143 4.69 2.87 10.86
C LEU A 143 4.92 3.72 12.10
N ALA A 144 3.86 4.33 12.62
CA ALA A 144 3.85 5.08 13.87
C ALA A 144 2.42 5.08 14.42
N LEU A 145 2.29 4.93 15.74
CA LEU A 145 0.99 4.94 16.40
C LEU A 145 1.07 5.86 17.61
N GLY A 146 0.42 7.02 17.53
CA GLY A 146 0.29 7.93 18.67
C GLY A 146 -0.94 7.61 19.53
N ALA A 147 -1.00 8.23 20.72
CA ALA A 147 -2.09 8.07 21.67
C ALA A 147 -3.48 8.20 21.00
N GLY A 148 -4.31 7.18 21.17
CA GLY A 148 -5.69 7.14 20.64
C GLY A 148 -5.79 6.94 19.12
N GLN A 149 -4.67 6.81 18.41
CA GLN A 149 -4.67 6.50 16.98
C GLN A 149 -4.96 5.01 16.76
N ARG A 150 -5.63 4.71 15.65
CA ARG A 150 -6.00 3.33 15.27
C ARG A 150 -5.32 2.85 13.99
N PHE A 151 -4.64 3.75 13.28
CA PHE A 151 -3.97 3.46 12.02
C PHE A 151 -2.49 3.78 12.14
N ALA A 152 -1.66 2.73 12.08
CA ALA A 152 -0.21 2.85 12.21
C ALA A 152 0.47 3.39 10.94
N SER A 153 -0.19 3.30 9.78
CA SER A 153 0.29 3.90 8.53
C SER A 153 -0.82 4.70 7.89
N LYS A 154 -0.50 5.93 7.47
CA LYS A 154 -1.47 6.89 6.94
C LYS A 154 -1.02 7.55 5.64
N GLY A 155 0.15 7.18 5.15
CA GLY A 155 0.73 7.83 3.99
C GLY A 155 0.65 7.00 2.73
N ALA A 156 1.13 7.61 1.66
CA ALA A 156 1.27 6.97 0.36
C ALA A 156 2.39 7.64 -0.45
N TYR A 157 2.85 6.93 -1.48
CA TYR A 157 3.56 7.50 -2.61
C TYR A 157 2.57 7.78 -3.74
N ILE A 158 2.85 8.83 -4.52
CA ILE A 158 2.36 8.91 -5.89
C ILE A 158 3.45 8.30 -6.78
N VAL A 159 3.07 7.26 -7.52
CA VAL A 159 3.98 6.53 -8.41
C VAL A 159 3.52 6.65 -9.86
N ARG A 160 4.46 6.53 -10.78
CA ARG A 160 4.18 6.31 -12.20
C ARG A 160 4.79 4.97 -12.67
N PRO A 161 4.21 4.34 -13.71
CA PRO A 161 4.88 3.24 -14.39
C PRO A 161 6.28 3.68 -14.88
N ALA A 162 7.24 2.77 -14.79
CA ALA A 162 8.56 2.94 -15.36
C ALA A 162 8.67 2.16 -16.69
N ASP A 163 9.55 2.56 -17.60
CA ASP A 163 9.79 1.81 -18.85
C ASP A 163 10.40 0.40 -18.62
N GLY A 164 10.89 0.13 -17.41
CA GLY A 164 11.27 -1.20 -16.93
C GLY A 164 10.13 -1.96 -16.24
N ALA A 165 10.47 -3.00 -15.46
CA ALA A 165 9.49 -3.67 -14.61
C ALA A 165 9.23 -2.84 -13.33
N GLY A 166 7.98 -2.44 -13.11
CA GLY A 166 7.53 -1.81 -11.87
C GLY A 166 7.24 -0.31 -11.99
N VAL A 167 7.54 0.42 -10.91
CA VAL A 167 7.11 1.81 -10.71
C VAL A 167 8.22 2.69 -10.17
N GLU A 168 8.14 3.98 -10.49
CA GLU A 168 8.99 5.03 -9.94
C GLU A 168 8.16 5.99 -9.08
N ALA A 169 8.71 6.39 -7.93
CA ALA A 169 8.08 7.40 -7.08
C ALA A 169 8.25 8.79 -7.70
N GLU A 170 7.15 9.54 -7.84
CA GLU A 170 7.21 10.97 -8.15
C GLU A 170 7.28 11.83 -6.89
N THR A 171 6.90 11.25 -5.75
CA THR A 171 6.86 11.93 -4.47
C THR A 171 7.66 11.17 -3.43
N SER A 172 8.10 11.89 -2.40
CA SER A 172 8.42 11.25 -1.12
C SER A 172 7.14 10.67 -0.49
N TRP A 173 7.29 9.97 0.64
CA TRP A 173 6.14 9.47 1.39
C TRP A 173 5.30 10.63 1.94
N ILE A 174 4.10 10.80 1.40
CA ILE A 174 3.16 11.86 1.80
C ILE A 174 2.34 11.35 2.99
N VAL A 175 2.27 12.13 4.06
CA VAL A 175 1.35 11.91 5.18
C VAL A 175 0.34 13.09 5.19
N PRO A 176 -0.97 12.83 5.21
CA PRO A 176 -2.00 13.88 5.30
C PRO A 176 -2.00 14.62 6.65
#